data_AF-A0A178VQ72-F1
#
_entry.id   AF-A0A178VQ72-F1
#
_cell.length_a   1.000
_cell.length_b   1.000
_cell.length_c   1.000
_cell.angle_alpha   90.00
_cell.angle_beta   90.00
_cell.angle_gamma   90.00
#
_symmetry.space_group_name_H-M   'P 1'
#
loop_
_entity.id
_entity.type
_entity.pdbx_description
1 polymer ?
#
loop_
_entity_poly.entity_id
_entity_poly.type
_entity_poly.pdbx_seq_one_letter_code
_entity_poly.pdbx_strand_id
1 'polypeptide(L)'
;MTLINRSKPFVLLVGFSIISSLLLWVSQASVVSSGDFNKDFFVTWSPTHVNTSNDGRSRTLKLDQESGASFSSIQTFLFGQIDMKIKLIPRSSQGTVVAYYMSSDQPNRDEIDFEFLGNVNGQPYILQTNVYADGIDNREERIHLWFDPTKDFHTYSILWNIHQIVFMVDQIPITLYRNHADKGVAYPMLQPMSVQASLWNGESWATRGGRDKIDWSKGPFVAFFGDYKIDACIWKGNPSFCNGESTENWWNKNEFSSLTRVQKRWFKWVRKYHLIYDYCQDYGRFNNKLPKECSLPKY
;
A
#
# COMPACT_ATOMS: atom_id res chain seq x y z
N MET A 1 42.47 -55.95 -63.48
CA MET A 1 42.18 -54.79 -64.35
C MET A 1 40.67 -54.72 -64.45
N THR A 2 39.96 -53.70 -63.98
CA THR A 2 40.23 -52.27 -64.08
C THR A 2 39.49 -51.54 -62.95
N LEU A 3 40.18 -50.62 -62.27
CA LEU A 3 39.63 -49.68 -61.30
C LEU A 3 38.67 -48.70 -61.98
N ILE A 4 37.50 -48.46 -61.40
CA ILE A 4 36.76 -47.21 -61.61
C ILE A 4 36.33 -46.68 -60.24
N ASN A 5 37.13 -45.73 -59.77
CA ASN A 5 36.90 -44.88 -58.61
C ASN A 5 35.93 -43.76 -59.04
N ARG A 6 34.75 -43.66 -58.40
CA ARG A 6 33.84 -42.52 -58.56
C ARG A 6 33.69 -41.79 -57.24
N SER A 7 34.29 -40.61 -57.18
CA SER A 7 34.06 -39.55 -56.21
C SER A 7 32.66 -38.93 -56.38
N LYS A 8 32.04 -38.52 -55.26
CA LYS A 8 31.02 -37.46 -55.11
C LYS A 8 30.53 -37.38 -53.64
N PRO A 9 29.97 -36.27 -53.17
CA PRO A 9 30.71 -35.18 -52.53
C PRO A 9 30.38 -35.01 -51.04
N PHE A 10 31.26 -34.30 -50.35
CA PHE A 10 31.14 -33.84 -48.97
C PHE A 10 29.94 -32.88 -48.84
N VAL A 11 28.88 -33.32 -48.16
CA VAL A 11 27.74 -32.46 -47.82
C VAL A 11 28.11 -31.69 -46.56
N LEU A 12 28.44 -30.40 -46.72
CA LEU A 12 28.57 -29.43 -45.65
C LEU A 12 27.17 -29.15 -45.07
N LEU A 13 26.87 -29.73 -43.91
CA LEU A 13 25.72 -29.34 -43.08
C LEU A 13 26.05 -28.02 -42.38
N VAL A 14 25.69 -26.90 -43.03
CA VAL A 14 25.55 -25.60 -42.35
C VAL A 14 24.10 -25.49 -41.91
N GLY A 15 23.85 -25.69 -40.61
CA GLY A 15 22.50 -25.65 -40.02
C GLY A 15 22.47 -24.79 -38.77
N PHE A 16 22.26 -23.49 -38.99
CA PHE A 16 21.83 -22.43 -38.08
C PHE A 16 21.72 -22.74 -36.58
N SER A 17 22.68 -22.23 -35.80
CA SER A 17 22.53 -22.02 -34.36
C SER A 17 21.54 -20.86 -34.13
N ILE A 18 20.28 -21.18 -33.83
CA ILE A 18 19.30 -20.19 -33.35
C ILE A 18 19.67 -19.86 -31.90
N ILE A 19 20.52 -18.84 -31.71
CA ILE A 19 20.66 -18.19 -30.41
C ILE A 19 19.38 -17.40 -30.20
N SER A 20 18.44 -17.93 -29.42
CA SER A 20 17.31 -17.15 -28.95
C SER A 20 17.85 -16.11 -27.98
N SER A 21 18.08 -14.89 -28.46
CA SER A 21 18.29 -13.74 -27.60
C SER A 21 17.00 -13.53 -26.81
N LEU A 22 16.96 -13.99 -25.55
CA LEU A 22 16.02 -13.48 -24.57
C LEU A 22 16.30 -11.99 -24.42
N LEU A 23 15.60 -11.17 -25.19
CA LEU A 23 15.43 -9.77 -24.89
C LEU A 23 14.61 -9.72 -23.60
N LEU A 24 15.31 -9.67 -22.46
CA LEU A 24 14.75 -9.12 -21.24
C LEU A 24 14.32 -7.70 -21.59
N TRP A 25 13.05 -7.53 -21.90
CA TRP A 25 12.40 -6.23 -21.83
C TRP A 25 12.46 -5.81 -20.37
N VAL A 26 13.57 -5.17 -20.00
CA VAL A 26 13.60 -4.31 -18.83
C VAL A 26 12.71 -3.14 -19.22
N SER A 27 11.41 -3.29 -18.98
CA SER A 27 10.50 -2.16 -18.92
C SER A 27 11.09 -1.23 -17.89
N GLN A 28 11.68 -0.12 -18.33
CA GLN A 28 12.08 0.95 -17.44
C GLN A 28 10.79 1.48 -16.84
N ALA A 29 10.49 1.01 -15.63
CA ALA A 29 9.40 1.52 -14.84
C ALA A 29 9.72 2.97 -14.47
N SER A 30 8.71 3.83 -14.53
CA SER A 30 8.79 5.24 -14.15
C SER A 30 8.79 5.38 -12.64
N VAL A 31 9.79 4.79 -11.98
CA VAL A 31 9.96 4.92 -10.54
C VAL A 31 10.32 6.37 -10.24
N VAL A 32 9.41 7.08 -9.58
CA VAL A 32 9.63 8.47 -9.18
C VAL A 32 10.70 8.55 -8.11
N SER A 33 10.63 7.68 -7.12
CA SER A 33 11.71 7.51 -6.15
C SER A 33 11.70 6.10 -5.59
N SER A 34 12.89 5.49 -5.54
CA SER A 34 13.13 4.29 -4.75
C SER A 34 14.07 4.57 -3.58
N GLY A 35 14.09 5.80 -3.06
CA GLY A 35 14.48 6.09 -1.69
C GLY A 35 15.62 7.07 -1.48
N ASP A 36 15.32 8.13 -0.72
CA ASP A 36 16.09 8.70 0.40
C ASP A 36 15.07 9.51 1.23
N PHE A 37 14.77 9.09 2.46
CA PHE A 37 13.80 9.78 3.33
C PHE A 37 14.13 11.25 3.55
N ASN A 38 15.40 11.66 3.45
CA ASN A 38 15.79 13.06 3.59
C ASN A 38 15.50 13.90 2.35
N LYS A 39 15.33 13.28 1.18
CA LYS A 39 15.05 13.95 -0.09
C LYS A 39 13.57 14.03 -0.40
N ASP A 40 12.83 12.99 -0.07
CA ASP A 40 11.44 12.85 -0.52
C ASP A 40 10.41 13.15 0.57
N PHE A 41 10.82 13.17 1.84
CA PHE A 41 9.94 13.37 2.99
C PHE A 41 10.50 14.42 3.95
N PHE A 42 9.61 15.16 4.60
CA PHE A 42 9.92 16.07 5.70
C PHE A 42 9.17 15.66 6.97
N VAL A 43 9.72 16.00 8.12
CA VAL A 43 9.08 15.74 9.41
C VAL A 43 8.00 16.79 9.64
N THR A 44 6.76 16.36 9.86
CA THR A 44 5.61 17.23 10.11
C THR A 44 5.38 17.48 11.59
N TRP A 45 5.79 16.55 12.46
CA TRP A 45 5.63 16.69 13.90
C TRP A 45 6.76 16.03 14.69
N SER A 46 7.17 16.69 15.79
CA SER A 46 8.13 16.19 16.77
C SER A 46 9.47 15.67 16.18
N PRO A 47 10.33 16.55 15.64
CA PRO A 47 11.61 16.13 15.05
C PRO A 47 12.52 15.31 15.96
N THR A 48 12.45 15.54 17.28
CA THR A 48 13.22 14.77 18.29
C THR A 48 12.74 13.32 18.43
N HIS A 49 11.57 12.98 17.89
CA HIS A 49 10.95 11.66 17.89
C HIS A 49 11.03 10.98 16.53
N VAL A 50 11.76 11.58 15.58
CA VAL A 50 12.07 10.99 14.28
C VAL A 50 13.56 10.79 14.18
N ASN A 51 13.99 9.56 13.89
CA ASN A 51 15.38 9.27 13.54
C ASN A 51 15.43 8.76 12.10
N THR A 52 16.37 9.25 11.30
CA THR A 52 16.61 8.77 9.93
C THR A 52 18.02 8.21 9.86
N SER A 53 18.20 7.04 9.25
CA SER A 53 19.53 6.45 9.09
C SER A 53 20.44 7.33 8.23
N ASN A 54 21.75 7.20 8.43
CA ASN A 54 22.75 8.01 7.73
C ASN A 54 22.66 7.90 6.19
N ASP A 55 22.22 6.75 5.69
CA ASP A 55 22.00 6.49 4.26
C ASP A 55 20.62 6.94 3.76
N GLY A 56 19.78 7.50 4.63
CA GLY A 56 18.42 7.92 4.31
C GLY A 56 17.45 6.77 4.00
N ARG A 57 17.85 5.52 4.16
CA ARG A 57 17.08 4.33 3.73
C ARG A 57 16.00 3.90 4.72
N SER A 58 16.14 4.30 5.99
CA SER A 58 15.22 3.95 7.06
C SER A 58 14.90 5.15 7.93
N ARG A 59 13.68 5.16 8.47
CA ARG A 59 13.21 6.16 9.41
C ARG A 59 12.44 5.47 10.54
N THR A 60 12.62 5.94 11.77
CA THR A 60 11.88 5.44 12.93
C THR A 60 11.03 6.55 13.52
N LEU A 61 9.82 6.20 13.93
CA LEU A 61 8.96 7.06 14.74
C LEU A 61 8.94 6.55 16.17
N LYS A 62 9.09 7.46 17.13
CA LYS A 62 9.03 7.21 18.56
C LYS A 62 7.75 7.80 19.15
N LEU A 63 7.14 7.08 20.10
CA LEU A 63 6.07 7.58 20.95
C LEU A 63 6.41 7.33 22.42
N ASP A 64 6.30 8.38 23.22
CA ASP A 64 6.37 8.36 24.68
C ASP A 64 5.39 9.40 25.24
N GLN A 65 5.47 9.67 26.55
CA GLN A 65 4.54 10.60 27.22
C GLN A 65 4.69 12.05 26.74
N GLU A 66 5.80 12.42 26.13
CA GLU A 66 6.03 13.78 25.64
C GLU A 66 5.33 14.01 24.32
N SER A 67 5.48 13.07 23.37
CA SER A 67 4.93 13.24 22.03
C SER A 67 4.88 11.94 21.23
N GLY A 68 4.04 11.95 20.20
CA GLY A 68 4.19 11.09 19.03
C GLY A 68 5.08 11.73 17.97
N ALA A 69 4.97 11.26 16.73
CA ALA A 69 5.71 11.83 15.61
C ALA A 69 5.03 11.54 14.27
N SER A 70 5.34 12.34 13.26
CA SER A 70 4.86 12.13 11.90
C SER A 70 5.78 12.72 10.84
N PHE A 71 5.71 12.17 9.63
CA PHE A 71 6.36 12.72 8.45
C PHE A 71 5.43 12.66 7.23
N SER A 72 5.69 13.52 6.25
CA SER A 72 4.93 13.62 5.00
C SER A 72 5.85 13.75 3.80
N SER A 73 5.41 13.26 2.64
CA SER A 73 6.13 13.45 1.38
C SER A 73 6.12 14.92 0.98
N ILE A 74 7.22 15.40 0.41
CA ILE A 74 7.33 16.77 -0.12
C ILE A 74 6.42 16.95 -1.33
N GLN A 75 6.40 15.94 -2.20
CA GLN A 75 5.53 15.93 -3.37
C GLN A 75 4.14 15.38 -3.02
N THR A 76 3.16 15.78 -3.80
CA THR A 76 1.82 15.16 -3.81
C THR A 76 1.63 14.38 -5.10
N PHE A 77 0.79 13.36 -5.03
CA PHE A 77 0.60 12.40 -6.11
C PHE A 77 -0.87 12.27 -6.46
N LEU A 78 -1.15 12.00 -7.73
CA LEU A 78 -2.48 11.66 -8.20
C LEU A 78 -2.38 10.34 -8.96
N PHE A 79 -2.83 9.25 -8.34
CA PHE A 79 -2.62 7.87 -8.79
C PHE A 79 -1.17 7.38 -8.78
N GLY A 80 -1.02 6.06 -8.76
CA GLY A 80 0.26 5.38 -8.64
C GLY A 80 0.18 4.11 -7.80
N GLN A 81 1.34 3.47 -7.65
CA GLN A 81 1.60 2.52 -6.60
C GLN A 81 2.67 3.05 -5.67
N ILE A 82 2.39 3.03 -4.37
CA ILE A 82 3.34 3.40 -3.34
C ILE A 82 3.48 2.22 -2.37
N ASP A 83 4.72 1.79 -2.19
CA ASP A 83 5.12 0.69 -1.32
C ASP A 83 5.92 1.25 -0.14
N MET A 84 5.65 0.78 1.07
CA MET A 84 6.43 1.11 2.27
C MET A 84 6.72 -0.17 3.04
N LYS A 85 8.00 -0.44 3.38
CA LYS A 85 8.28 -1.49 4.36
C LYS A 85 8.10 -0.96 5.76
N ILE A 86 7.31 -1.66 6.56
CA ILE A 86 7.01 -1.28 7.93
C ILE A 86 7.28 -2.47 8.86
N LYS A 87 7.93 -2.22 9.99
CA LYS A 87 8.04 -3.16 11.10
C LYS A 87 7.47 -2.50 12.37
N LEU A 88 6.51 -3.19 12.98
CA LEU A 88 5.70 -2.65 14.07
C LEU A 88 6.38 -2.81 15.44
N ILE A 89 5.76 -2.15 16.43
CA ILE A 89 6.24 -2.10 17.81
C ILE A 89 6.15 -3.49 18.43
N PRO A 90 7.26 -4.06 18.94
CA PRO A 90 7.24 -5.39 19.54
C PRO A 90 6.61 -5.38 20.94
N ARG A 91 6.19 -6.56 21.40
CA ARG A 91 5.66 -6.81 22.76
C ARG A 91 4.37 -6.03 23.03
N SER A 92 4.31 -5.25 24.10
CA SER A 92 3.12 -4.50 24.52
C SER A 92 3.04 -3.21 23.73
N SER A 93 1.97 -3.05 22.94
CA SER A 93 1.73 -1.88 22.11
C SER A 93 0.28 -1.40 22.18
N GLN A 94 -0.50 -1.88 23.16
CA GLN A 94 -1.88 -1.46 23.36
C GLN A 94 -1.99 0.07 23.44
N GLY A 95 -3.05 0.62 22.86
CA GLY A 95 -3.28 2.06 22.75
C GLY A 95 -2.46 2.76 21.68
N THR A 96 -1.41 2.15 21.12
CA THR A 96 -0.65 2.77 20.02
C THR A 96 -1.34 2.59 18.67
N VAL A 97 -1.24 3.60 17.81
CA VAL A 97 -1.62 3.54 16.40
C VAL A 97 -0.41 3.94 15.57
N VAL A 98 0.08 3.02 14.73
CA VAL A 98 0.99 3.36 13.63
C VAL A 98 0.11 3.57 12.40
N ALA A 99 0.20 4.73 11.76
CA ALA A 99 -0.54 5.00 10.53
C ALA A 99 0.43 5.16 9.35
N TYR A 100 0.01 4.66 8.19
CA TYR A 100 0.63 4.87 6.89
C TYR A 100 -0.49 5.14 5.90
N TYR A 101 -0.57 6.36 5.39
CA TYR A 101 -1.74 6.82 4.67
C TYR A 101 -1.41 7.82 3.58
N MET A 102 -2.37 8.07 2.71
CA MET A 102 -2.34 9.17 1.76
C MET A 102 -3.47 10.13 2.10
N SER A 103 -3.21 11.44 2.10
CA SER A 103 -4.24 12.44 2.39
C SER A 103 -4.06 13.70 1.56
N SER A 104 -5.18 14.27 1.08
CA SER A 104 -5.21 15.58 0.44
C SER A 104 -5.41 16.68 1.47
N ASP A 105 -4.90 17.87 1.16
CA ASP A 105 -5.03 19.05 2.02
C ASP A 105 -6.23 19.90 1.59
N GLN A 106 -7.45 19.35 1.75
CA GLN A 106 -8.71 20.04 1.42
C GLN A 106 -9.76 19.83 2.53
N PRO A 107 -10.77 20.72 2.67
CA PRO A 107 -11.84 20.54 3.66
C PRO A 107 -12.63 19.24 3.47
N ASN A 108 -12.91 18.87 2.22
CA ASN A 108 -13.51 17.62 1.80
C ASN A 108 -12.43 16.60 1.40
N ARG A 109 -11.38 16.48 2.22
CA ARG A 109 -10.19 15.69 1.87
C ARG A 109 -10.54 14.28 1.40
N ASP A 110 -9.71 13.79 0.51
CA ASP A 110 -9.60 12.37 0.18
C ASP A 110 -8.51 11.76 1.06
N GLU A 111 -8.70 10.52 1.52
CA GLU A 111 -7.76 9.82 2.39
C GLU A 111 -7.79 8.30 2.12
N ILE A 112 -6.64 7.65 2.21
CA ILE A 112 -6.47 6.20 2.01
C ILE A 112 -5.54 5.67 3.10
N ASP A 113 -6.08 4.84 4.00
CA ASP A 113 -5.42 4.54 5.28
C ASP A 113 -4.98 3.09 5.44
N PHE A 114 -3.76 2.89 5.94
CA PHE A 114 -3.41 1.76 6.79
C PHE A 114 -3.21 2.25 8.22
N GLU A 115 -3.90 1.62 9.17
CA GLU A 115 -3.74 1.86 10.60
C GLU A 115 -3.48 0.54 11.33
N PHE A 116 -2.31 0.45 11.95
CA PHE A 116 -1.91 -0.70 12.75
C PHE A 116 -2.25 -0.44 14.21
N LEU A 117 -3.27 -1.14 14.69
CA LEU A 117 -3.76 -1.02 16.05
C LEU A 117 -2.97 -1.98 16.94
N GLY A 118 -2.19 -1.41 17.86
CA GLY A 118 -1.40 -2.18 18.79
C GLY A 118 -2.23 -2.99 19.78
N ASN A 119 -1.59 -3.94 20.46
CA ASN A 119 -2.28 -4.87 21.34
C ASN A 119 -1.45 -5.20 22.59
N VAL A 120 -2.07 -5.84 23.57
CA VAL A 120 -1.36 -6.36 24.73
C VAL A 120 -0.41 -7.47 24.30
N ASN A 121 0.69 -7.65 25.03
CA ASN A 121 1.73 -8.61 24.68
C ASN A 121 1.16 -10.02 24.42
N GLY A 122 1.54 -10.63 23.30
CA GLY A 122 1.10 -11.97 22.89
C GLY A 122 -0.24 -12.03 22.15
N GLN A 123 -0.94 -10.90 22.00
CA GLN A 123 -2.15 -10.81 21.18
C GLN A 123 -1.84 -10.23 19.78
N PRO A 124 -2.56 -10.65 18.73
CA PRO A 124 -2.27 -10.22 17.37
C PRO A 124 -2.57 -8.73 17.18
N TYR A 125 -1.76 -8.07 16.33
CA TYR A 125 -2.11 -6.77 15.78
C TYR A 125 -3.41 -6.83 14.97
N ILE A 126 -4.09 -5.68 14.89
CA ILE A 126 -5.14 -5.45 13.91
C ILE A 126 -4.61 -4.48 12.88
N LEU A 127 -4.75 -4.83 11.60
CA LEU A 127 -4.57 -3.89 10.50
C LEU A 127 -5.95 -3.40 10.08
N GLN A 128 -6.19 -2.10 10.23
CA GLN A 128 -7.36 -1.40 9.73
C GLN A 128 -7.01 -0.71 8.40
N THR A 129 -7.91 -0.81 7.43
CA THR A 129 -7.88 0.02 6.22
C THR A 129 -9.11 0.89 6.16
N ASN A 130 -9.00 2.11 5.65
CA ASN A 130 -10.12 3.02 5.47
C ASN A 130 -9.97 3.84 4.18
N VAL A 131 -11.10 4.36 3.68
CA VAL A 131 -11.14 5.28 2.54
C VAL A 131 -12.06 6.44 2.84
N TYR A 132 -11.50 7.64 2.81
CA TYR A 132 -12.23 8.90 2.85
C TYR A 132 -12.29 9.43 1.41
N ALA A 133 -13.48 9.72 0.91
CA ALA A 133 -13.65 10.23 -0.45
C ALA A 133 -14.67 11.36 -0.46
N ASP A 134 -14.26 12.53 -0.95
CA ASP A 134 -15.07 13.75 -0.99
C ASP A 134 -15.67 14.10 0.39
N GLY A 135 -14.87 13.97 1.45
CA GLY A 135 -15.34 14.23 2.81
C GLY A 135 -16.25 13.15 3.42
N ILE A 136 -16.42 11.99 2.76
CA ILE A 136 -17.26 10.89 3.27
C ILE A 136 -16.38 9.77 3.84
N ASP A 137 -16.56 9.45 5.14
CA ASP A 137 -15.81 8.44 5.93
C ASP A 137 -16.60 7.15 6.14
N ASN A 138 -16.13 6.31 7.06
CA ASN A 138 -16.74 5.12 7.62
C ASN A 138 -16.63 3.89 6.72
N ARG A 139 -15.45 3.64 6.13
CA ARG A 139 -15.18 2.49 5.24
C ARG A 139 -14.16 1.53 5.83
N GLU A 140 -14.14 1.41 7.15
CA GLU A 140 -13.16 0.61 7.86
C GLU A 140 -13.36 -0.88 7.57
N GLU A 141 -12.27 -1.53 7.23
CA GLU A 141 -12.14 -2.98 7.27
C GLU A 141 -10.99 -3.34 8.20
N ARG A 142 -11.10 -4.45 8.93
CA ARG A 142 -10.05 -4.89 9.86
C ARG A 142 -9.68 -6.34 9.61
N ILE A 143 -8.39 -6.63 9.62
CA ILE A 143 -7.86 -7.98 9.51
C ILE A 143 -6.85 -8.30 10.62
N HIS A 144 -6.67 -9.59 10.89
CA HIS A 144 -5.43 -10.11 11.49
C HIS A 144 -4.45 -10.51 10.38
N LEU A 145 -3.17 -10.22 10.57
CA LEU A 145 -2.11 -10.63 9.66
C LEU A 145 -1.78 -12.12 9.82
N TRP A 146 -1.31 -12.76 8.75
CA TRP A 146 -0.88 -14.17 8.73
C TRP A 146 0.57 -14.37 9.20
N PHE A 147 1.17 -13.34 9.78
CA PHE A 147 2.52 -13.31 10.32
C PHE A 147 2.57 -12.34 11.52
N ASP A 148 3.68 -12.36 12.26
CA ASP A 148 3.95 -11.38 13.33
C ASP A 148 4.63 -10.14 12.74
N PRO A 149 3.93 -9.00 12.58
CA PRO A 149 4.46 -7.80 11.93
C PRO A 149 5.52 -7.07 12.77
N THR A 150 5.84 -7.56 13.97
CA THR A 150 6.87 -6.99 14.85
C THR A 150 8.24 -7.66 14.66
N LYS A 151 8.29 -8.81 13.99
CA LYS A 151 9.52 -9.61 13.84
C LYS A 151 10.38 -9.19 12.67
N ASP A 152 9.75 -8.84 11.55
CA ASP A 152 10.45 -8.43 10.35
C ASP A 152 9.69 -7.31 9.64
N PHE A 153 10.34 -6.70 8.66
CA PHE A 153 9.73 -5.76 7.74
C PHE A 153 8.81 -6.49 6.76
N HIS A 154 7.61 -5.95 6.58
CA HIS A 154 6.68 -6.36 5.54
C HIS A 154 6.32 -5.17 4.66
N THR A 155 6.00 -5.42 3.39
CA THR A 155 5.63 -4.38 2.44
C THR A 155 4.14 -4.12 2.51
N TYR A 156 3.78 -2.86 2.76
CA TYR A 156 2.40 -2.38 2.70
C TYR A 156 2.28 -1.45 1.51
N SER A 157 1.38 -1.78 0.58
CA SER A 157 1.25 -1.11 -0.70
C SER A 157 -0.15 -0.55 -0.91
N ILE A 158 -0.21 0.66 -1.45
CA ILE A 158 -1.42 1.29 -1.97
C ILE A 158 -1.25 1.39 -3.49
N LEU A 159 -2.06 0.64 -4.23
CA LEU A 159 -2.27 0.89 -5.67
C LEU A 159 -3.54 1.71 -5.81
N TRP A 160 -3.41 2.93 -6.31
CA TRP A 160 -4.53 3.85 -6.55
C TRP A 160 -4.49 4.27 -8.02
N ASN A 161 -5.53 3.93 -8.77
CA ASN A 161 -5.66 4.31 -10.17
C ASN A 161 -7.07 4.82 -10.48
N ILE A 162 -7.37 5.12 -11.74
CA ILE A 162 -8.70 5.60 -12.14
C ILE A 162 -9.82 4.55 -11.97
N HIS A 163 -9.48 3.29 -11.74
CA HIS A 163 -10.43 2.16 -11.68
C HIS A 163 -10.70 1.68 -10.25
N GLN A 164 -9.68 1.70 -9.39
CA GLN A 164 -9.72 1.09 -8.05
C GLN A 164 -8.56 1.53 -7.14
N ILE A 165 -8.81 1.41 -5.84
CA ILE A 165 -7.81 1.42 -4.78
C ILE A 165 -7.65 -0.02 -4.29
N VAL A 166 -6.42 -0.51 -4.27
CA VAL A 166 -6.05 -1.83 -3.77
C VAL A 166 -5.04 -1.68 -2.65
N PHE A 167 -5.42 -2.14 -1.46
CA PHE A 167 -4.51 -2.28 -0.33
C PHE A 167 -3.88 -3.66 -0.38
N MET A 168 -2.56 -3.72 -0.27
CA MET A 168 -1.83 -4.99 -0.31
C MET A 168 -0.84 -5.10 0.84
N VAL A 169 -0.63 -6.34 1.29
CA VAL A 169 0.43 -6.74 2.23
C VAL A 169 1.27 -7.80 1.53
N ASP A 170 2.55 -7.54 1.32
CA ASP A 170 3.46 -8.40 0.56
C ASP A 170 2.88 -8.83 -0.80
N GLN A 171 2.29 -7.87 -1.53
CA GLN A 171 1.60 -8.05 -2.82
C GLN A 171 0.29 -8.87 -2.75
N ILE A 172 -0.16 -9.28 -1.57
CA ILE A 172 -1.46 -9.93 -1.36
C ILE A 172 -2.54 -8.86 -1.14
N PRO A 173 -3.57 -8.74 -2.00
CA PRO A 173 -4.65 -7.79 -1.81
C PRO A 173 -5.49 -8.14 -0.58
N ILE A 174 -5.71 -7.16 0.29
CA ILE A 174 -6.49 -7.32 1.52
C ILE A 174 -7.83 -6.56 1.48
N THR A 175 -7.84 -5.40 0.83
CA THR A 175 -9.00 -4.50 0.68
C THR A 175 -9.04 -3.98 -0.76
N LEU A 176 -10.24 -3.84 -1.30
CA LEU A 176 -10.49 -3.36 -2.65
C LEU A 176 -11.64 -2.36 -2.66
N TYR A 177 -11.37 -1.12 -3.06
CA TYR A 177 -12.37 -0.06 -3.24
C TYR A 177 -12.48 0.30 -4.72
N ARG A 178 -13.63 0.03 -5.33
CA ARG A 178 -13.86 0.21 -6.77
C ARG A 178 -14.35 1.62 -7.07
N ASN A 179 -13.88 2.20 -8.16
CA ASN A 179 -14.47 3.42 -8.69
C ASN A 179 -15.86 3.12 -9.27
N HIS A 180 -16.90 3.54 -8.55
CA HIS A 180 -18.30 3.52 -8.98
C HIS A 180 -18.87 4.95 -9.04
N ALA A 181 -18.05 5.93 -9.42
CA ALA A 181 -18.47 7.33 -9.56
C ALA A 181 -19.62 7.49 -10.59
N ASP A 182 -19.65 6.65 -11.62
CA ASP A 182 -20.75 6.52 -12.58
C ASP A 182 -22.10 6.18 -11.91
N LYS A 183 -22.05 5.57 -10.73
CA LYS A 183 -23.21 5.25 -9.89
C LYS A 183 -23.33 6.15 -8.67
N GLY A 184 -22.59 7.26 -8.61
CA GLY A 184 -22.67 8.23 -7.53
C GLY A 184 -22.00 7.78 -6.22
N VAL A 185 -21.03 6.88 -6.28
CA VAL A 185 -20.13 6.58 -5.15
C VAL A 185 -18.92 7.49 -5.24
N ALA A 186 -18.60 8.21 -4.17
CA ALA A 186 -17.41 9.07 -4.13
C ALA A 186 -16.12 8.25 -4.30
N TYR A 187 -15.18 8.80 -5.07
CA TYR A 187 -13.88 8.18 -5.32
C TYR A 187 -12.79 9.26 -5.48
N PRO A 188 -11.60 9.09 -4.87
CA PRO A 188 -10.50 10.04 -5.00
C PRO A 188 -9.99 10.15 -6.44
N MET A 189 -10.52 11.11 -7.20
CA MET A 189 -10.17 11.30 -8.63
C MET A 189 -9.40 12.58 -8.93
N LEU A 190 -9.51 13.59 -8.05
CA LEU A 190 -9.13 14.97 -8.39
C LEU A 190 -8.17 15.60 -7.40
N GLN A 191 -8.17 15.13 -6.15
CA GLN A 191 -7.35 15.73 -5.10
C GLN A 191 -6.01 15.00 -5.01
N PRO A 192 -4.88 15.67 -5.31
CA PRO A 192 -3.58 15.07 -5.12
C PRO A 192 -3.31 14.86 -3.63
N MET A 193 -2.72 13.72 -3.28
CA MET A 193 -2.48 13.32 -1.89
C MET A 193 -0.98 13.24 -1.59
N SER A 194 -0.62 13.65 -0.38
CA SER A 194 0.71 13.42 0.18
C SER A 194 0.76 12.04 0.85
N VAL A 195 1.92 11.39 0.82
CA VAL A 195 2.17 10.13 1.52
C VAL A 195 2.65 10.44 2.92
N GLN A 196 1.97 9.93 3.93
CA GLN A 196 2.21 10.26 5.33
C GLN A 196 2.39 9.00 6.18
N ALA A 197 3.13 9.15 7.26
CA ALA A 197 3.13 8.17 8.33
C ALA A 197 3.21 8.86 9.70
N SER A 198 2.55 8.26 10.68
CA SER A 198 2.53 8.78 12.05
C SER A 198 2.51 7.65 13.07
N LEU A 199 2.91 7.98 14.30
CA LEU A 199 2.77 7.12 15.47
C LEU A 199 2.24 7.97 16.63
N TRP A 200 1.09 7.56 17.18
CA TRP A 200 0.36 8.33 18.18
C TRP A 200 -0.43 7.44 19.15
N ASN A 201 -0.90 8.05 20.25
CA ASN A 201 -1.73 7.40 21.27
C ASN A 201 -3.21 7.44 20.89
N GLY A 202 -3.76 6.31 20.47
CA GLY A 202 -5.18 6.10 20.17
C GLY A 202 -5.93 5.31 21.23
N GLU A 203 -5.50 5.35 22.50
CA GLU A 203 -6.07 4.53 23.60
C GLU A 203 -7.58 4.68 23.83
N SER A 204 -8.23 5.71 23.29
CA SER A 204 -9.68 5.87 23.36
C SER A 204 -10.43 4.83 22.52
N TRP A 205 -9.79 4.20 21.53
CA TRP A 205 -10.45 3.25 20.63
C TRP A 205 -9.56 2.11 20.09
N ALA A 206 -8.24 2.31 19.98
CA ALA A 206 -7.34 1.43 19.20
C ALA A 206 -7.36 -0.04 19.64
N THR A 207 -7.22 -0.32 20.93
CA THR A 207 -7.12 -1.70 21.43
C THR A 207 -8.39 -2.12 22.15
N ARG A 208 -9.04 -3.18 21.64
CA ARG A 208 -10.34 -3.71 22.12
C ARG A 208 -11.41 -2.63 22.28
N GLY A 209 -11.47 -1.68 21.34
CA GLY A 209 -12.41 -0.55 21.39
C GLY A 209 -12.11 0.42 22.53
N GLY A 210 -10.83 0.58 22.88
CA GLY A 210 -10.35 1.49 23.92
C GLY A 210 -10.38 0.93 25.34
N ARG A 211 -10.62 -0.37 25.53
CA ARG A 211 -10.59 -1.02 26.86
C ARG A 211 -9.18 -1.14 27.42
N ASP A 212 -8.20 -1.42 26.55
CA ASP A 212 -6.79 -1.46 26.94
C ASP A 212 -6.14 -0.13 26.67
N LYS A 213 -5.67 0.51 27.75
CA LYS A 213 -4.98 1.79 27.71
C LYS A 213 -3.49 1.60 27.50
N ILE A 214 -2.86 2.64 26.96
CA ILE A 214 -1.41 2.62 26.75
C ILE A 214 -0.70 2.49 28.10
N ASP A 215 0.25 1.56 28.18
CA ASP A 215 1.11 1.41 29.36
C ASP A 215 2.44 2.09 29.09
N TRP A 216 2.55 3.36 29.48
CA TRP A 216 3.74 4.17 29.28
C TRP A 216 5.01 3.59 29.92
N SER A 217 4.89 2.67 30.90
CA SER A 217 6.06 1.97 31.47
C SER A 217 6.74 1.01 30.48
N LYS A 218 6.07 0.71 29.36
CA LYS A 218 6.58 -0.12 28.24
C LYS A 218 7.20 0.70 27.12
N GLY A 219 7.13 2.03 27.21
CA GLY A 219 7.73 2.93 26.25
C GLY A 219 9.27 3.01 26.37
N PRO A 220 9.93 3.71 25.44
CA PRO A 220 9.34 4.32 24.25
C PRO A 220 8.88 3.27 23.23
N PHE A 221 7.76 3.53 22.57
CA PHE A 221 7.24 2.70 21.49
C PHE A 221 7.87 3.15 20.18
N VAL A 222 8.43 2.22 19.42
CA VAL A 222 9.17 2.54 18.18
C VAL A 222 8.67 1.71 17.02
N ALA A 223 8.26 2.40 15.95
CA ALA A 223 7.93 1.79 14.66
C ALA A 223 9.00 2.14 13.61
N PHE A 224 9.28 1.21 12.70
CA PHE A 224 10.33 1.34 11.71
C PHE A 224 9.74 1.37 10.29
N PHE A 225 10.25 2.27 9.48
CA PHE A 225 9.88 2.49 8.08
C PHE A 225 11.14 2.40 7.22
N GLY A 226 11.06 1.79 6.06
CA GLY A 226 12.22 1.56 5.21
C GLY A 226 11.86 1.19 3.78
N ASP A 227 12.87 1.23 2.91
CA ASP A 227 12.81 0.69 1.54
C ASP A 227 11.52 1.00 0.78
N TYR A 228 11.05 2.25 0.88
CA TYR A 228 9.85 2.64 0.15
C TYR A 228 10.13 2.74 -1.35
N LYS A 229 9.06 2.60 -2.12
CA LYS A 229 9.05 2.85 -3.56
C LYS A 229 7.83 3.69 -3.89
N ILE A 230 8.05 4.83 -4.52
CA ILE A 230 7.01 5.70 -5.07
C ILE A 230 7.06 5.57 -6.59
N ASP A 231 6.08 4.90 -7.15
CA ASP A 231 5.86 4.72 -8.59
C ASP A 231 4.49 5.33 -8.92
N ALA A 232 4.45 6.66 -8.92
CA ALA A 232 3.21 7.44 -8.88
C ALA A 232 3.32 8.74 -9.69
N CYS A 233 2.20 9.28 -10.16
CA CYS A 233 2.23 10.54 -10.91
C CYS A 233 2.36 11.73 -9.96
N ILE A 234 3.51 12.43 -10.02
CA ILE A 234 3.68 13.70 -9.30
C ILE A 234 2.67 14.72 -9.85
N TRP A 235 1.91 15.33 -8.96
CA TRP A 235 0.96 16.36 -9.32
C TRP A 235 1.65 17.61 -9.89
N LYS A 236 1.24 18.03 -11.10
CA LYS A 236 1.75 19.22 -11.81
C LYS A 236 0.67 20.25 -12.12
N GLY A 237 -0.42 20.25 -11.35
CA GLY A 237 -1.52 21.21 -11.49
C GLY A 237 -2.60 20.84 -12.53
N ASN A 238 -2.51 19.69 -13.19
CA ASN A 238 -3.54 19.24 -14.14
C ASN A 238 -3.72 17.70 -14.07
N PRO A 239 -4.94 17.20 -13.79
CA PRO A 239 -5.22 15.77 -13.69
C PRO A 239 -4.97 14.98 -14.97
N SER A 240 -5.10 15.62 -16.14
CA SER A 240 -4.90 14.93 -17.44
C SER A 240 -3.51 14.31 -17.59
N PHE A 241 -2.49 14.83 -16.89
CA PHE A 241 -1.15 14.23 -16.88
C PHE A 241 -1.08 12.87 -16.18
N CYS A 242 -2.00 12.62 -15.24
CA CYS A 242 -2.03 11.40 -14.43
C CYS A 242 -3.16 10.43 -14.80
N ASN A 243 -4.17 10.90 -15.55
CA ASN A 243 -5.35 10.11 -15.89
C ASN A 243 -5.17 9.24 -17.15
N GLY A 244 -4.24 9.59 -18.03
CA GLY A 244 -4.01 8.88 -19.29
C GLY A 244 -3.40 7.49 -19.08
N GLU A 245 -3.71 6.56 -19.98
CA GLU A 245 -2.95 5.32 -20.12
C GLU A 245 -1.62 5.60 -20.83
N SER A 246 -0.51 5.26 -20.20
CA SER A 246 0.81 5.35 -20.82
C SER A 246 1.79 4.34 -20.21
N THR A 247 3.03 4.34 -20.68
CA THR A 247 4.13 3.60 -20.03
C THR A 247 4.44 4.16 -18.64
N GLU A 248 4.32 5.47 -18.47
CA GLU A 248 4.58 6.18 -17.22
C GLU A 248 3.44 6.01 -16.21
N ASN A 249 2.20 5.99 -16.69
CA ASN A 249 1.00 5.74 -15.88
C ASN A 249 0.50 4.31 -16.09
N TRP A 250 1.40 3.33 -15.96
CA TRP A 250 1.12 1.93 -16.26
C TRP A 250 -0.09 1.39 -15.48
N TRP A 251 -0.32 1.89 -14.27
CA TRP A 251 -1.42 1.51 -13.38
C TRP A 251 -2.81 1.82 -13.95
N ASN A 252 -2.93 2.71 -14.94
CA ASN A 252 -4.21 3.01 -15.59
C ASN A 252 -4.57 2.03 -16.71
N LYS A 253 -3.61 1.24 -17.21
CA LYS A 253 -3.86 0.26 -18.28
C LYS A 253 -4.96 -0.71 -17.87
N ASN A 254 -5.73 -1.16 -18.86
CA ASN A 254 -6.83 -2.09 -18.66
C ASN A 254 -6.47 -3.37 -17.87
N GLU A 255 -5.22 -3.84 -17.94
CA GLU A 255 -4.75 -5.00 -17.16
C GLU A 255 -4.71 -4.77 -15.63
N PHE A 256 -4.64 -3.51 -15.19
CA PHE A 256 -4.72 -3.09 -13.78
C PHE A 256 -6.09 -2.52 -13.40
N SER A 257 -7.06 -2.62 -14.31
CA SER A 257 -8.45 -2.19 -14.05
C SER A 257 -9.21 -3.12 -13.13
N SER A 258 -8.72 -4.33 -12.83
CA SER A 258 -9.32 -5.31 -11.92
C SER A 258 -8.23 -6.23 -11.38
N LEU A 259 -8.47 -6.90 -10.25
CA LEU A 259 -7.52 -7.90 -9.75
C LEU A 259 -7.35 -9.06 -10.74
N THR A 260 -6.13 -9.55 -10.88
CA THR A 260 -5.84 -10.79 -11.64
C THR A 260 -6.55 -11.99 -11.02
N ARG A 261 -6.67 -13.10 -11.76
CA ARG A 261 -7.28 -14.34 -11.24
C ARG A 261 -6.58 -14.86 -9.98
N VAL A 262 -5.26 -14.72 -9.90
CA VAL A 262 -4.46 -15.14 -8.74
C VAL A 262 -4.69 -14.20 -7.56
N GLN A 263 -4.63 -12.89 -7.77
CA GLN A 263 -4.95 -11.89 -6.75
C GLN A 263 -6.38 -12.06 -6.20
N LYS A 264 -7.37 -12.36 -7.04
CA LYS A 264 -8.75 -12.67 -6.62
C LYS A 264 -8.83 -13.88 -5.69
N ARG A 265 -7.98 -14.90 -5.88
CA ARG A 265 -7.94 -16.07 -4.98
C ARG A 265 -7.35 -15.70 -3.63
N TRP A 266 -6.24 -14.96 -3.62
CA TRP A 266 -5.62 -14.49 -2.39
C TRP A 266 -6.53 -13.54 -1.62
N PHE A 267 -7.17 -12.58 -2.30
CA PHE A 267 -8.15 -11.71 -1.69
C PHE A 267 -9.26 -12.50 -1.00
N LYS A 268 -9.87 -13.49 -1.70
CA LYS A 268 -10.89 -14.37 -1.10
C LYS A 268 -10.38 -15.13 0.12
N TRP A 269 -9.12 -15.56 0.11
CA TRP A 269 -8.49 -16.21 1.26
C TRP A 269 -8.37 -15.24 2.45
N VAL A 270 -7.92 -13.99 2.23
CA VAL A 270 -7.89 -12.95 3.28
C VAL A 270 -9.30 -12.70 3.83
N ARG A 271 -10.30 -12.49 2.95
CA ARG A 271 -11.70 -12.28 3.36
C ARG A 271 -12.25 -13.42 4.21
N LYS A 272 -11.84 -14.66 3.91
CA LYS A 272 -12.38 -15.85 4.59
C LYS A 272 -11.69 -16.13 5.93
N TYR A 273 -10.38 -15.91 6.03
CA TYR A 273 -9.59 -16.40 7.16
C TYR A 273 -9.03 -15.29 8.05
N HIS A 274 -8.99 -14.04 7.58
CA HIS A 274 -8.29 -12.95 8.25
C HIS A 274 -9.17 -11.74 8.56
N LEU A 275 -10.27 -11.54 7.83
CA LEU A 275 -11.21 -10.45 8.04
C LEU A 275 -11.98 -10.62 9.36
N ILE A 276 -11.94 -9.58 10.19
CA ILE A 276 -12.63 -9.54 11.48
C ILE A 276 -13.68 -8.42 11.58
N TYR A 277 -13.60 -7.41 10.70
CA TYR A 277 -14.61 -6.35 10.58
C TYR A 277 -14.71 -5.90 9.13
N ASP A 278 -15.93 -5.65 8.68
CA ASP A 278 -16.26 -5.15 7.34
C ASP A 278 -17.44 -4.19 7.48
N TYR A 279 -17.25 -2.91 7.19
CA TYR A 279 -18.30 -1.90 7.24
C TYR A 279 -19.52 -2.28 6.37
N CYS A 280 -19.31 -3.01 5.26
CA CYS A 280 -20.40 -3.49 4.41
C CYS A 280 -21.22 -4.64 5.02
N GLN A 281 -20.88 -5.11 6.21
CA GLN A 281 -21.65 -6.08 6.99
C GLN A 281 -22.22 -5.47 8.28
N ASP A 282 -21.92 -4.20 8.57
CA ASP A 282 -22.32 -3.52 9.79
C ASP A 282 -23.65 -2.78 9.63
N TYR A 283 -24.74 -3.55 9.52
CA TYR A 283 -26.10 -3.00 9.42
C TYR A 283 -26.47 -2.12 10.61
N GLY A 284 -25.94 -2.40 11.80
CA GLY A 284 -26.19 -1.63 13.01
C GLY A 284 -25.65 -0.21 12.91
N ARG A 285 -24.37 -0.07 12.53
CA ARG A 285 -23.72 1.24 12.34
C ARG A 285 -24.43 2.11 11.31
N PHE A 286 -24.94 1.49 10.25
CA PHE A 286 -25.57 2.19 9.14
C PHE A 286 -27.10 2.24 9.19
N ASN A 287 -27.73 1.94 10.33
CA ASN A 287 -29.20 1.98 10.48
C ASN A 287 -29.94 1.21 9.35
N ASN A 288 -29.42 0.03 8.99
CA ASN A 288 -29.86 -0.82 7.88
C ASN A 288 -29.77 -0.20 6.46
N LYS A 289 -29.01 0.89 6.29
CA LYS A 289 -28.77 1.57 5.01
C LYS A 289 -27.27 1.60 4.71
N LEU A 290 -26.74 0.44 4.32
CA LEU A 290 -25.32 0.30 3.97
C LEU A 290 -24.90 1.26 2.84
N PRO A 291 -23.62 1.67 2.80
CA PRO A 291 -23.08 2.44 1.69
C PRO A 291 -23.32 1.76 0.34
N LYS A 292 -23.56 2.56 -0.70
CA LYS A 292 -24.06 2.08 -2.01
C LYS A 292 -23.10 1.06 -2.64
N GLU A 293 -21.80 1.32 -2.54
CA GLU A 293 -20.71 0.48 -3.02
C GLU A 293 -20.74 -0.95 -2.47
N CYS A 294 -21.30 -1.18 -1.28
CA CYS A 294 -21.39 -2.50 -0.66
C CYS A 294 -22.27 -3.47 -1.47
N SER A 295 -23.19 -2.94 -2.26
CA SER A 295 -24.08 -3.73 -3.13
C SER A 295 -23.59 -3.84 -4.58
N LEU A 296 -22.50 -3.14 -4.93
CA LEU A 296 -21.99 -3.08 -6.29
C LEU A 296 -20.93 -4.15 -6.55
N PRO A 297 -20.65 -4.49 -7.83
CA PRO A 297 -19.62 -5.46 -8.17
C PRO A 297 -18.25 -5.07 -7.58
N LYS A 298 -17.59 -6.04 -6.93
CA LYS A 298 -16.23 -5.88 -6.42
C LYS A 298 -15.16 -5.99 -7.51
N TYR A 299 -15.48 -6.51 -8.70
CA TYR A 299 -14.52 -6.79 -9.78
C TYR A 299 -15.05 -6.45 -11.16
#